data_AF-A0A366ZL84-F1
#
_entry.id   AF-A0A366ZL84-F1
#
_cell.length_a   1.000
_cell.length_b   1.000
_cell.length_c   1.000
_cell.angle_alpha   90.00
_cell.angle_beta   90.00
_cell.angle_gamma   90.00
#
_symmetry.space_group_name_H-M   'P 1'
#
loop_
_entity.id
_entity.type
_entity.pdbx_description
1 polymer ?
#
loop_
_entity_poly.entity_id
_entity_poly.type
_entity_poly.pdbx_seq_one_letter_code
_entity_poly.pdbx_strand_id
1 'polypeptide(L)'
;MVPAMQPQLRFPGRTGTSLVSAVLLVAAVVALLLAVALPFEQLGESSGSVPVTLAEPAGSGSPDVAGLPEDVVVADVSNEFRLTALELPAGLRVLTGLPDVLTLLSVAVGAWLLGRVLSAIHDGRPFDRRNPGRLAGLAAAVLVGGLVVPVVEAVGTSAVLDHLDLVGPDGPFLAFEATLSFVPVGVALALVGAAEAFRRGRALEDELEGTV
;
A
#
# COMPACT_ATOMS: atom_id res chain seq x y z
N MET A 1 22.17 51.85 8.26
CA MET A 1 22.00 50.62 9.05
C MET A 1 20.56 50.18 8.92
N VAL A 2 20.28 49.10 8.19
CA VAL A 2 18.92 48.57 8.00
C VAL A 2 18.74 47.43 9.02
N PRO A 3 17.77 47.50 9.94
CA PRO A 3 17.49 46.40 10.85
C PRO A 3 16.98 45.22 10.02
N ALA A 4 17.75 44.13 10.01
CA ALA A 4 17.35 42.90 9.34
C ALA A 4 16.10 42.34 10.03
N MET A 5 14.96 42.54 9.39
CA MET A 5 13.68 41.99 9.83
C MET A 5 13.74 40.48 9.60
N GLN A 6 14.03 39.71 10.65
CA GLN A 6 14.02 38.26 10.56
C GLN A 6 12.56 37.77 10.57
N PRO A 7 12.06 37.17 9.48
CA PRO A 7 10.72 36.59 9.47
C PRO A 7 10.72 35.41 10.45
N GLN A 8 10.04 35.60 11.58
CA GLN A 8 9.70 34.50 12.49
C GLN A 8 8.66 33.62 11.80
N LEU A 9 9.10 32.68 10.96
CA LEU A 9 8.28 31.57 10.53
C LEU A 9 7.96 30.75 11.78
N ARG A 10 6.75 30.93 12.32
CA ARG A 10 6.20 30.11 13.39
C ARG A 10 6.03 28.70 12.82
N PHE A 11 7.05 27.87 13.01
CA PHE A 11 6.90 26.44 12.81
C PHE A 11 5.75 25.94 13.68
N PRO A 12 4.87 25.06 13.16
CA PRO A 12 3.84 24.42 13.96
C PRO A 12 4.51 23.88 15.23
N GLY A 13 4.00 24.29 16.39
CA GLY A 13 4.66 24.08 17.68
C GLY A 13 4.95 22.61 17.93
N ARG A 14 5.93 22.35 18.82
CA ARG A 14 6.42 21.03 19.26
C ARG A 14 5.30 19.98 19.42
N THR A 15 4.12 20.39 19.86
CA THR A 15 2.93 19.55 20.01
C THR A 15 2.45 18.87 18.71
N GLY A 16 2.56 19.52 17.55
CA GLY A 16 2.00 19.03 16.28
C GLY A 16 2.68 17.76 15.75
N THR A 17 4.01 17.69 15.79
CA THR A 17 4.75 16.53 15.29
C THR A 17 4.56 15.29 16.16
N SER A 18 4.39 15.48 17.48
CA SER A 18 4.09 14.38 18.41
C SER A 18 2.74 13.72 18.12
N LEU A 19 1.72 14.53 17.78
CA LEU A 19 0.39 14.04 17.46
C LEU A 19 0.40 13.24 16.15
N VAL A 20 1.06 13.75 15.11
CA VAL A 20 1.16 13.03 13.82
C VAL A 20 1.87 11.68 13.99
N SER A 21 2.97 11.65 14.73
CA SER A 21 3.69 10.41 15.01
C SER A 21 2.83 9.40 15.78
N ALA A 22 2.10 9.86 16.80
CA ALA A 22 1.18 9.00 17.55
C ALA A 22 0.06 8.42 16.66
N VAL A 23 -0.55 9.26 15.82
CA VAL A 23 -1.59 8.84 14.87
C VAL A 23 -1.06 7.79 13.89
N LEU A 24 0.16 7.97 13.35
CA LEU A 24 0.78 6.99 12.46
C LEU A 24 1.04 5.65 13.15
N LEU A 25 1.47 5.66 14.42
CA LEU A 25 1.68 4.43 15.19
C LEU A 25 0.36 3.71 15.48
N VAL A 26 -0.70 4.45 15.80
CA VAL A 26 -2.05 3.87 15.97
C VAL A 26 -2.54 3.28 14.66
N ALA A 27 -2.41 4.00 13.55
CA ALA A 27 -2.76 3.51 12.22
C ALA A 27 -2.00 2.23 11.87
N ALA A 28 -0.70 2.17 12.20
CA ALA A 28 0.11 0.97 11.99
C ALA A 28 -0.41 -0.24 12.77
N VAL A 29 -0.78 -0.05 14.04
CA VAL A 29 -1.34 -1.12 14.87
C VAL A 29 -2.69 -1.58 14.32
N VAL A 30 -3.58 -0.65 13.97
CA VAL A 30 -4.89 -0.98 13.38
C VAL A 30 -4.72 -1.76 12.07
N ALA A 31 -3.88 -1.28 11.16
CA ALA A 31 -3.61 -1.96 9.90
C ALA A 31 -3.03 -3.37 10.11
N LEU A 32 -2.12 -3.54 11.08
CA LEU A 32 -1.57 -4.85 11.42
C LEU A 32 -2.63 -5.80 11.99
N LEU A 33 -3.51 -5.32 12.87
CA LEU A 33 -4.60 -6.13 13.41
C LEU A 33 -5.57 -6.57 12.32
N LEU A 34 -5.92 -5.67 11.40
CA LEU A 34 -6.75 -6.00 10.24
C LEU A 34 -6.06 -7.01 9.31
N ALA A 35 -4.77 -6.85 9.02
CA ALA A 35 -4.00 -7.79 8.21
C ALA A 35 -4.00 -9.21 8.78
N VAL A 36 -4.04 -9.33 10.12
CA VAL A 36 -4.14 -10.62 10.80
C VAL A 36 -5.57 -11.14 10.85
N ALA A 37 -6.57 -10.27 11.02
CA ALA A 37 -7.97 -10.67 11.17
C ALA A 37 -8.61 -11.11 9.84
N LEU A 38 -8.34 -10.40 8.74
CA LEU A 38 -8.98 -10.65 7.44
C LEU A 38 -8.82 -12.09 6.93
N PRO A 39 -7.64 -12.75 7.01
CA PRO A 39 -7.52 -14.15 6.61
C PRO A 39 -8.46 -15.10 7.39
N PHE A 40 -8.71 -14.83 8.68
CA PHE A 40 -9.61 -15.68 9.47
C PHE A 40 -11.07 -15.49 9.09
N GLU A 41 -11.47 -14.25 8.79
CA GLU A 41 -12.81 -13.94 8.28
C GLU A 41 -13.02 -14.61 6.92
N GLN A 42 -12.05 -14.48 6.02
CA GLN A 42 -12.07 -15.12 4.71
C GLN A 42 -12.12 -16.64 4.79
N LEU A 43 -11.54 -17.27 5.82
CA LEU A 43 -11.66 -18.72 6.04
C LEU A 43 -13.08 -19.15 6.45
N GLY A 44 -13.86 -18.25 7.06
CA GLY A 44 -15.25 -18.48 7.44
C GLY A 44 -16.25 -18.34 6.29
N GLU A 45 -15.93 -17.54 5.28
CA GLU A 45 -16.80 -17.29 4.12
C GLU A 45 -16.54 -18.27 2.98
N SER A 46 -17.55 -18.86 2.33
CA SER A 46 -17.31 -19.75 1.18
C SER A 46 -16.92 -19.01 -0.10
N SER A 47 -17.24 -17.72 -0.17
CA SER A 47 -17.07 -16.87 -1.35
C SER A 47 -15.68 -16.24 -1.45
N GLY A 48 -15.32 -15.84 -2.67
CA GLY A 48 -14.17 -14.98 -2.92
C GLY A 48 -14.49 -13.96 -4.00
N SER A 49 -13.90 -12.77 -3.90
CA SER A 49 -14.12 -11.65 -4.81
C SER A 49 -12.80 -11.24 -5.45
N VAL A 50 -12.81 -11.00 -6.76
CA VAL A 50 -11.67 -10.49 -7.53
C VAL A 50 -12.09 -9.30 -8.38
N PRO A 51 -11.24 -8.26 -8.52
CA PRO A 51 -11.50 -7.20 -9.48
C PRO A 51 -11.37 -7.76 -10.89
N VAL A 52 -12.25 -7.34 -11.78
CA VAL A 52 -12.27 -7.72 -13.19
C VAL A 52 -12.52 -6.48 -14.06
N THR A 53 -11.92 -6.47 -15.25
CA THR A 53 -12.25 -5.49 -16.27
C THR A 53 -13.07 -6.17 -17.36
N LEU A 54 -14.23 -5.59 -17.67
CA LEU A 54 -15.08 -6.05 -18.77
C LEU A 54 -14.46 -5.67 -20.12
N ALA A 55 -14.48 -6.58 -21.08
CA ALA A 55 -13.97 -6.31 -22.42
C ALA A 55 -14.79 -5.24 -23.17
N GLU A 56 -16.11 -5.21 -22.90
CA GLU A 56 -17.00 -4.17 -23.39
C GLU A 56 -17.48 -3.30 -22.22
N PRO A 57 -17.48 -1.96 -22.37
CA PRO A 57 -17.95 -1.07 -21.31
C PRO A 57 -19.45 -1.32 -21.07
N ALA A 58 -19.78 -1.79 -19.87
CA ALA A 58 -21.17 -1.94 -19.46
C ALA A 58 -21.86 -0.57 -19.52
N GLY A 59 -23.08 -0.52 -20.09
CA GLY A 59 -23.95 0.64 -19.95
C GLY A 59 -24.25 0.91 -18.47
N SER A 60 -24.91 2.04 -18.16
CA SER A 60 -25.20 2.49 -16.78
C SER A 60 -26.24 1.65 -16.01
N GLY A 61 -26.31 0.34 -16.25
CA GLY A 61 -27.16 -0.63 -15.56
C GLY A 61 -26.34 -1.77 -14.96
N SER A 62 -26.98 -2.63 -14.17
CA SER A 62 -26.35 -3.86 -13.68
C SER A 62 -25.77 -4.63 -14.87
N PRO A 63 -24.47 -4.97 -14.88
CA PRO A 63 -23.87 -5.72 -15.98
C PRO A 63 -24.51 -7.10 -16.03
N ASP A 64 -25.44 -7.30 -16.97
CA ASP A 64 -25.93 -8.63 -17.31
C ASP A 64 -24.95 -9.25 -18.30
N VAL A 65 -23.93 -9.90 -17.77
CA VAL A 65 -22.88 -10.54 -18.57
C VAL A 65 -23.38 -11.92 -18.98
N ALA A 66 -23.78 -12.05 -20.24
CA ALA A 66 -24.27 -13.32 -20.78
C ALA A 66 -23.20 -14.42 -20.64
N GLY A 67 -23.62 -15.61 -20.21
CA GLY A 67 -22.74 -16.79 -20.10
C GLY A 67 -22.00 -16.93 -18.77
N LEU A 68 -22.29 -16.09 -17.78
CA LEU A 68 -21.81 -16.32 -16.41
C LEU A 68 -22.48 -17.57 -15.78
N PRO A 69 -21.72 -18.39 -15.03
CA PRO A 69 -22.28 -19.43 -14.18
C PRO A 69 -23.27 -18.87 -13.14
N GLU A 70 -24.25 -19.68 -12.72
CA GLU A 70 -25.30 -19.27 -11.75
C GLU A 70 -24.74 -18.90 -10.36
N ASP A 71 -23.54 -19.36 -10.04
CA ASP A 71 -22.84 -19.14 -8.77
C ASP A 71 -21.86 -17.95 -8.80
N VAL A 72 -21.83 -17.21 -9.91
CA VAL A 72 -20.94 -16.06 -10.12
C VAL A 72 -21.76 -14.78 -10.27
N VAL A 73 -21.46 -13.79 -9.44
CA VAL A 73 -22.13 -12.48 -9.45
C VAL A 73 -21.11 -11.39 -9.72
N VAL A 74 -21.39 -10.52 -10.69
CA VAL A 74 -20.61 -9.30 -10.95
C VAL A 74 -21.32 -8.13 -10.30
N ALA A 75 -20.61 -7.39 -9.45
CA ALA A 75 -21.10 -6.17 -8.83
C ALA A 75 -20.19 -4.99 -9.19
N ASP A 76 -20.79 -3.84 -9.49
CA ASP A 76 -20.06 -2.57 -9.57
C ASP A 76 -19.88 -2.01 -8.15
N VAL A 77 -18.63 -1.92 -7.72
CA VAL A 77 -18.25 -1.36 -6.43
C VAL A 77 -17.30 -0.18 -6.68
N SER A 78 -17.83 1.04 -6.59
CA SER A 78 -17.03 2.27 -6.67
C SER A 78 -16.27 2.48 -7.99
N ASN A 79 -16.88 2.14 -9.13
CA ASN A 79 -16.29 2.18 -10.48
C ASN A 79 -15.29 1.05 -10.77
N GLU A 80 -15.32 -0.02 -9.97
CA GLU A 80 -14.56 -1.25 -10.24
C GLU A 80 -15.54 -2.42 -10.26
N PHE A 81 -15.50 -3.22 -11.33
CA PHE A 81 -16.31 -4.43 -11.37
C PHE A 81 -15.61 -5.52 -10.55
N ARG A 82 -16.36 -6.10 -9.62
CA ARG A 82 -15.90 -7.22 -8.80
C ARG A 82 -16.69 -8.46 -9.15
N LEU A 83 -15.98 -9.51 -9.52
CA LEU A 83 -16.53 -10.85 -9.73
C LEU A 83 -16.46 -11.59 -8.41
N THR A 84 -17.61 -12.03 -7.92
CA THR A 84 -17.73 -12.81 -6.69
C THR A 84 -18.22 -14.21 -7.04
N ALA A 85 -17.43 -15.23 -6.74
CA ALA A 85 -17.82 -16.63 -6.88
C ALA A 85 -18.20 -17.19 -5.51
N LEU A 86 -19.34 -17.86 -5.41
CA LEU A 86 -19.89 -18.37 -4.14
C LEU A 86 -19.11 -19.57 -3.58
N GLU A 87 -18.51 -20.37 -4.46
CA GLU A 87 -17.74 -21.56 -4.11
C GLU A 87 -16.34 -21.49 -4.75
N LEU A 88 -15.35 -21.07 -3.97
CA LEU A 88 -13.95 -21.10 -4.39
C LEU A 88 -13.15 -22.11 -3.55
N PRO A 89 -12.24 -22.90 -4.17
CA PRO A 89 -11.28 -23.70 -3.45
C PRO A 89 -10.49 -22.86 -2.44
N ALA A 90 -10.20 -23.43 -1.26
CA ALA A 90 -9.54 -22.71 -0.18
C ALA A 90 -8.21 -22.06 -0.60
N GLY A 91 -7.45 -22.70 -1.50
CA GLY A 91 -6.20 -22.14 -2.04
C GLY A 91 -6.42 -20.86 -2.84
N LEU A 92 -7.46 -20.82 -3.69
CA LEU A 92 -7.81 -19.62 -4.45
C LEU A 92 -8.37 -18.54 -3.53
N ARG A 93 -9.16 -18.89 -2.51
CA ARG A 93 -9.66 -17.93 -1.50
C ARG A 93 -8.53 -17.21 -0.76
N VAL A 94 -7.52 -17.96 -0.33
CA VAL A 94 -6.34 -17.35 0.31
C VAL A 94 -5.58 -16.47 -0.69
N LEU A 95 -5.49 -16.89 -1.96
CA LEU A 95 -4.81 -16.13 -2.99
C LEU A 95 -5.52 -14.80 -3.31
N THR A 96 -6.86 -14.79 -3.37
CA THR A 96 -7.64 -13.57 -3.64
C THR A 96 -7.61 -12.58 -2.48
N GLY A 97 -7.45 -13.05 -1.24
CA GLY A 97 -7.28 -12.20 -0.07
C GLY A 97 -5.86 -11.70 0.20
N LEU A 98 -4.86 -12.34 -0.40
CA LEU A 98 -3.45 -12.02 -0.18
C LEU A 98 -3.08 -10.56 -0.52
N PRO A 99 -3.58 -9.94 -1.61
CA PRO A 99 -3.30 -8.54 -1.93
C PRO A 99 -3.71 -7.57 -0.81
N ASP A 100 -4.89 -7.75 -0.20
CA ASP A 100 -5.38 -6.90 0.88
C ASP A 100 -4.48 -7.00 2.12
N VAL A 101 -4.09 -8.22 2.48
CA VAL A 101 -3.17 -8.48 3.60
C VAL A 101 -1.81 -7.84 3.34
N LEU A 102 -1.23 -8.02 2.15
CA LEU A 102 0.05 -7.42 1.77
C LEU A 102 -0.01 -5.89 1.77
N THR A 103 -1.13 -5.31 1.32
CA THR A 103 -1.38 -3.87 1.35
C THR A 103 -1.40 -3.36 2.79
N LEU A 104 -2.19 -3.99 3.66
CA LEU A 104 -2.29 -3.60 5.07
C LEU A 104 -0.96 -3.75 5.80
N LEU A 105 -0.20 -4.82 5.52
CA LEU A 105 1.16 -4.99 6.07
C LEU A 105 2.12 -3.90 5.58
N SER A 106 2.07 -3.56 4.29
CA SER A 106 2.89 -2.48 3.72
C SER A 106 2.54 -1.13 4.36
N VAL A 107 1.26 -0.84 4.54
CA VAL A 107 0.77 0.35 5.24
C VAL A 107 1.21 0.34 6.71
N ALA A 108 1.06 -0.78 7.41
CA ALA A 108 1.44 -0.92 8.82
C ALA A 108 2.95 -0.66 9.03
N VAL A 109 3.79 -1.31 8.23
CA VAL A 109 5.25 -1.15 8.26
C VAL A 109 5.62 0.29 7.89
N GLY A 110 5.04 0.84 6.83
CA GLY A 110 5.32 2.20 6.37
C GLY A 110 4.94 3.26 7.42
N ALA A 111 3.73 3.19 7.96
CA ALA A 111 3.26 4.10 8.99
C ALA A 111 4.10 3.99 10.28
N TRP A 112 4.48 2.77 10.68
CA TRP A 112 5.35 2.56 11.84
C TRP A 112 6.75 3.16 11.64
N LEU A 113 7.39 2.89 10.49
CA LEU A 113 8.72 3.42 10.18
C LEU A 113 8.72 4.95 10.10
N LEU A 114 7.73 5.52 9.40
CA LEU A 114 7.58 6.97 9.29
C LEU A 114 7.31 7.61 10.66
N GLY A 115 6.41 7.02 11.45
CA GLY A 115 6.13 7.45 12.82
C GLY A 115 7.40 7.51 13.67
N ARG A 116 8.26 6.48 13.58
CA ARG A 116 9.56 6.41 14.28
C ARG A 116 10.57 7.47 13.81
N VAL A 117 10.63 7.76 12.52
CA VAL A 117 11.49 8.83 11.99
C VAL A 117 11.01 10.20 12.52
N LEU A 118 9.70 10.46 12.48
CA LEU A 118 9.13 11.71 12.98
C LEU A 118 9.33 11.88 14.49
N SER A 119 9.21 10.81 15.29
CA SER A 119 9.53 10.88 16.73
C SER A 119 11.00 11.26 16.95
N ALA A 120 11.94 10.64 16.21
CA ALA A 120 13.36 10.94 16.35
C ALA A 120 13.68 12.40 15.99
N ILE A 121 13.03 12.95 14.96
CA ILE A 121 13.16 14.38 14.60
C ILE A 121 12.61 15.27 15.72
N HIS A 122 11.45 14.91 16.29
CA HIS A 122 10.85 15.64 17.41
C HIS A 122 11.76 15.64 18.65
N ASP A 123 12.45 14.53 18.91
CA ASP A 123 13.40 14.38 20.01
C ASP A 123 14.74 15.12 19.77
N GLY A 124 14.86 15.88 18.67
CA GLY A 124 16.06 16.63 18.32
C GLY A 124 17.18 15.74 17.76
N ARG A 125 16.85 14.53 17.28
CA ARG A 125 17.81 13.55 16.74
C ARG A 125 17.47 13.19 15.28
N PRO A 126 17.46 14.17 14.35
CA PRO A 126 17.16 13.89 12.95
C PRO A 126 18.16 12.91 12.32
N PHE A 127 19.45 12.96 12.70
CA PHE A 127 20.52 12.13 12.14
C PHE A 127 20.85 10.85 12.97
N ASP A 128 19.86 10.34 13.72
CA ASP A 128 20.01 9.06 14.41
C ASP A 128 20.44 7.94 13.42
N ARG A 129 21.40 7.09 13.81
CA ARG A 129 21.97 6.02 12.97
C ARG A 129 20.91 5.09 12.37
N ARG A 130 19.74 5.00 13.00
CA ARG A 130 18.64 4.13 12.57
C ARG A 130 17.74 4.77 11.51
N ASN A 131 17.69 6.11 11.40
CA ASN A 131 16.76 6.81 10.51
C ASN A 131 17.00 6.50 9.02
N PRO A 132 18.24 6.43 8.50
CA PRO A 132 18.48 5.99 7.12
C PRO A 132 17.92 4.59 6.82
N GLY A 133 18.12 3.64 7.75
CA GLY A 133 17.57 2.28 7.60
C GLY A 133 16.04 2.27 7.62
N ARG A 134 15.41 3.13 8.44
CA ARG A 134 13.95 3.29 8.47
C ARG A 134 13.40 3.87 7.17
N LEU A 135 14.07 4.86 6.59
CA LEU A 135 13.68 5.45 5.30
C LEU A 135 13.83 4.45 4.14
N ALA A 136 14.89 3.64 4.15
CA ALA A 136 15.04 2.54 3.19
C ALA A 136 13.95 1.47 3.36
N GLY A 137 13.60 1.11 4.60
CA GLY A 137 12.47 0.21 4.87
C GLY A 137 11.12 0.79 4.42
N LEU A 138 10.91 2.10 4.58
CA LEU A 138 9.73 2.79 4.09
C LEU A 138 9.66 2.74 2.55
N ALA A 139 10.80 2.94 1.87
CA ALA A 139 10.88 2.79 0.42
C ALA A 139 10.52 1.37 -0.03
N ALA A 140 11.01 0.35 0.67
CA ALA A 140 10.66 -1.04 0.40
C ALA A 140 9.16 -1.30 0.60
N ALA A 141 8.56 -0.81 1.68
CA ALA A 141 7.12 -0.94 1.92
C ALA A 141 6.28 -0.27 0.81
N VAL A 142 6.69 0.90 0.33
CA VAL A 142 6.03 1.58 -0.80
C VAL A 142 6.14 0.76 -2.09
N LEU A 143 7.30 0.16 -2.37
CA LEU A 143 7.45 -0.71 -3.55
C LEU A 143 6.61 -1.99 -3.45
N VAL A 144 6.54 -2.61 -2.27
CA VAL A 144 5.70 -3.80 -2.08
C VAL A 144 4.23 -3.44 -2.30
N GLY A 145 3.72 -2.41 -1.61
CA GLY A 145 2.32 -1.97 -1.76
C GLY A 145 1.99 -1.45 -3.16
N GLY A 146 2.93 -0.81 -3.84
CA GLY A 146 2.69 -0.16 -5.14
C GLY A 146 2.99 -0.98 -6.39
N LEU A 147 3.81 -2.04 -6.28
CA LEU A 147 4.21 -2.87 -7.42
C LEU A 147 3.96 -4.36 -7.20
N VAL A 148 4.24 -4.88 -6.00
CA VAL A 148 4.09 -6.32 -5.74
C VAL A 148 2.62 -6.68 -5.55
N VAL A 149 1.87 -5.88 -4.79
CA VAL A 149 0.43 -6.11 -4.55
C VAL A 149 -0.37 -6.21 -5.85
N PRO A 150 -0.31 -5.25 -6.81
CA PRO A 150 -1.08 -5.35 -8.06
C PRO A 150 -0.71 -6.58 -8.91
N VAL A 151 0.55 -7.03 -8.84
CA VAL A 151 0.98 -8.25 -9.54
C VAL A 151 0.36 -9.49 -8.90
N VAL A 152 0.35 -9.58 -7.56
CA VAL A 152 -0.28 -10.69 -6.84
C VAL A 152 -1.79 -10.71 -7.09
N GLU A 153 -2.42 -9.54 -7.11
CA GLU A 153 -3.84 -9.37 -7.45
C GLU A 153 -4.14 -9.84 -8.87
N ALA A 154 -3.39 -9.40 -9.88
CA ALA A 154 -3.56 -9.84 -11.26
C ALA A 154 -3.38 -11.36 -11.42
N VAL A 155 -2.41 -11.96 -10.72
CA VAL A 155 -2.22 -13.41 -10.70
C VAL A 155 -3.40 -14.12 -10.03
N GLY A 156 -3.91 -13.58 -8.92
CA GLY A 156 -5.10 -14.10 -8.23
C GLY A 156 -6.35 -14.06 -9.11
N THR A 157 -6.62 -12.92 -9.74
CA THR A 157 -7.72 -12.75 -10.70
C THR A 157 -7.58 -13.73 -11.86
N SER A 158 -6.40 -13.84 -12.47
CA SER A 158 -6.18 -14.78 -13.58
C SER A 158 -6.42 -16.23 -13.17
N ALA A 159 -5.96 -16.64 -11.99
CA ALA A 159 -6.18 -18.00 -11.48
C ALA A 159 -7.66 -18.30 -11.19
N VAL A 160 -8.41 -17.31 -10.70
CA VAL A 160 -9.86 -17.44 -10.49
C VAL A 160 -10.61 -17.52 -11.82
N LEU A 161 -10.30 -16.66 -12.78
CA LEU A 161 -10.93 -16.69 -14.10
C LEU A 161 -10.65 -18.00 -14.85
N ASP A 162 -9.42 -18.51 -14.77
CA ASP A 162 -9.05 -19.81 -15.36
C ASP A 162 -9.81 -20.96 -14.70
N HIS A 163 -9.95 -20.94 -13.38
CA HIS A 163 -10.73 -21.95 -12.65
C HIS A 163 -12.20 -21.99 -13.03
N LEU A 164 -12.78 -20.82 -13.35
CA LEU A 164 -14.18 -20.68 -13.76
C LEU A 164 -14.40 -20.89 -15.26
N ASP A 165 -13.35 -21.26 -16.02
CA ASP A 165 -13.37 -21.38 -17.49
C ASP A 165 -13.82 -20.09 -18.20
N LEU A 166 -13.51 -18.93 -17.59
CA LEU A 166 -13.84 -17.60 -18.11
C LEU A 166 -12.69 -16.98 -18.92
N VAL A 167 -11.56 -17.70 -19.06
CA VAL A 167 -10.41 -17.29 -19.86
C VAL A 167 -10.53 -17.90 -21.26
N GLY A 168 -10.82 -17.07 -22.26
CA GLY A 168 -10.89 -17.53 -23.65
C GLY A 168 -11.02 -16.38 -24.65
N PRO A 169 -10.86 -16.66 -25.96
CA PRO A 169 -11.04 -15.65 -27.03
C PRO A 169 -12.42 -15.01 -27.02
N ASP A 170 -13.43 -15.78 -26.60
CA ASP A 170 -14.83 -15.35 -26.49
C ASP A 170 -15.22 -15.02 -25.05
N GLY A 171 -14.26 -14.92 -24.13
CA GLY A 171 -14.47 -14.63 -22.73
C GLY A 171 -14.87 -13.16 -22.50
N PRO A 172 -15.79 -12.85 -21.57
CA PRO A 172 -16.26 -11.48 -21.34
C PRO A 172 -15.27 -10.59 -20.58
N PHE A 173 -14.18 -11.16 -20.06
CA PHE A 173 -13.20 -10.47 -19.23
C PHE A 173 -11.83 -10.38 -19.90
N LEU A 174 -11.15 -9.26 -19.68
CA LEU A 174 -9.75 -9.11 -20.06
C LEU A 174 -8.88 -9.79 -18.99
N ALA A 175 -8.23 -10.90 -19.36
CA ALA A 175 -7.45 -11.72 -18.43
C ALA A 175 -6.27 -10.99 -17.77
N PHE A 176 -5.79 -9.88 -18.35
CA PHE A 176 -4.65 -9.14 -17.83
C PHE A 176 -4.64 -7.67 -18.27
N GLU A 177 -5.12 -6.78 -17.40
CA GLU A 177 -4.93 -5.33 -17.56
C GLU A 177 -4.26 -4.75 -16.30
N ALA A 178 -2.99 -5.07 -16.12
CA ALA A 178 -2.20 -4.47 -15.05
C ALA A 178 -1.74 -3.07 -15.46
N THR A 179 -2.44 -2.04 -14.97
CA THR A 179 -1.96 -0.66 -15.10
C THR A 179 -0.83 -0.42 -14.11
N LEU A 180 0.41 -0.59 -14.57
CA LEU A 180 1.58 -0.34 -13.74
C LEU A 180 1.83 1.16 -13.57
N SER A 181 1.63 1.65 -12.35
CA SER A 181 2.00 3.01 -11.97
C SER A 181 3.49 3.09 -11.63
N PHE A 182 4.20 4.06 -12.21
CA PHE A 182 5.61 4.35 -11.86
C PHE A 182 5.75 5.29 -10.65
N VAL A 183 4.63 5.82 -10.12
CA VAL A 183 4.64 6.72 -8.96
C VAL A 183 5.32 6.10 -7.73
N PRO A 184 5.05 4.83 -7.34
CA PRO A 184 5.71 4.19 -6.20
C PRO A 184 7.24 4.11 -6.36
N VAL A 185 7.73 3.91 -7.59
CA VAL A 185 9.17 3.89 -7.90
C VAL A 185 9.79 5.26 -7.63
N GLY A 186 9.17 6.33 -8.12
CA GLY A 186 9.62 7.69 -7.87
C GLY A 186 9.67 8.04 -6.38
N VAL A 187 8.62 7.66 -5.63
CA VAL A 187 8.56 7.86 -4.17
C VAL A 187 9.66 7.07 -3.46
N ALA A 188 9.87 5.80 -3.83
CA ALA A 188 10.91 4.96 -3.24
C ALA A 188 12.32 5.53 -3.50
N LEU A 189 12.59 6.00 -4.72
CA LEU A 189 13.86 6.65 -5.05
C LEU A 189 14.08 7.93 -4.24
N ALA A 190 13.03 8.75 -4.06
CA ALA A 190 13.11 9.95 -3.23
C ALA A 190 13.42 9.61 -1.75
N LEU A 191 12.79 8.56 -1.21
CA LEU A 191 13.04 8.07 0.16
C LEU A 191 14.46 7.54 0.34
N VAL A 192 14.99 6.80 -0.64
CA VAL A 192 16.40 6.33 -0.62
C VAL A 192 17.35 7.52 -0.71
N GLY A 193 17.07 8.51 -1.57
CA GLY A 193 17.83 9.76 -1.64
C GLY A 193 17.85 10.50 -0.30
N ALA A 194 16.70 10.59 0.38
CA ALA A 194 16.62 11.14 1.73
C ALA A 194 17.44 10.32 2.74
N ALA A 195 17.40 8.99 2.65
CA ALA A 195 18.21 8.12 3.50
C ALA A 195 19.73 8.36 3.33
N GLU A 196 20.19 8.60 2.10
CA GLU A 196 21.59 9.00 1.81
C GLU A 196 21.92 10.38 2.37
N ALA A 197 21.01 11.36 2.23
CA ALA A 197 21.20 12.69 2.81
C ALA A 197 21.36 12.62 4.33
N PHE A 198 20.57 11.79 5.02
CA PHE A 198 20.68 11.59 6.47
C PHE A 198 22.00 10.91 6.86
N ARG A 199 22.48 9.93 6.08
CA ARG A 199 23.79 9.30 6.29
C ARG A 199 24.93 10.31 6.17
N ARG A 200 24.90 11.16 5.15
CA ARG A 200 25.92 12.21 4.95
C ARG A 200 25.84 13.29 6.00
N GLY A 201 24.63 13.73 6.36
CA GLY A 201 24.43 14.73 7.41
C GLY A 201 25.01 14.28 8.76
N ARG A 202 24.84 12.99 9.07
CA ARG A 202 25.45 12.39 10.25
C ARG A 202 26.99 12.41 10.21
N ALA A 203 27.59 12.06 9.08
CA ALA A 203 29.04 12.06 8.95
C ALA A 203 29.62 13.47 9.23
N LEU A 204 28.95 14.51 8.75
CA LEU A 204 29.32 15.91 9.01
C LEU A 204 29.16 16.30 10.50
N GLU A 205 28.11 15.81 11.16
CA GLU A 205 27.91 16.02 12.60
C GLU A 205 29.03 15.36 13.42
N ASP A 206 29.36 14.10 13.10
CA ASP A 206 30.45 13.35 13.75
C ASP A 206 31.83 14.04 13.53
N GLU A 207 32.06 14.70 12.38
CA GLU A 207 33.30 15.47 12.10
C GLU A 207 33.39 16.78 12.91
N LEU A 208 32.27 17.49 13.09
CA LEU A 208 32.22 18.75 13.84
C LEU A 208 32.41 18.54 15.34
N GLU A 209 31.84 17.47 15.90
CA GLU A 209 32.02 17.12 17.31
C GLU A 209 33.48 16.77 17.65
N GLY A 210 34.25 16.23 16.70
CA GLY A 210 35.66 15.88 16.89
C GLY A 210 36.63 17.07 16.89
N THR A 211 36.17 18.29 16.61
CA THR A 211 37.02 19.48 16.49
C THR A 211 37.04 20.35 17.76
N VAL A 212 36.18 20.06 18.74
CA VAL A 212 35.99 20.87 19.96
C VAL A 212 36.77 20.32 21.15
#